data_AF-A0A7V9BTM6-F1
#
_entry.id   AF-A0A7V9BTM6-F1
#
_cell.length_a   1.000
_cell.length_b   1.000
_cell.length_c   1.000
_cell.angle_alpha   90.00
_cell.angle_beta   90.00
_cell.angle_gamma   90.00
#
_symmetry.space_group_name_H-M   'P 1'
#
loop_
_entity.id
_entity.type
_entity.pdbx_description
1 polymer ?
#
loop_
_entity_poly.entity_id
_entity_poly.type
_entity_poly.pdbx_seq_one_letter_code
_entity_poly.pdbx_strand_id
1 'polypeptide(L)'
;MLGRAALAVLESTGRLGERTEAALSPGLTGFVLARHRFMDDALLAALQAGAEQVILLGAGYDTRVWRLHEALRDIPVFEVDHPATGARKAALAAAGSDPLPTAHPIRVAMDFRTDRLDQRLLAAGARRGARTFVVWEGVSMYLTRAAVHDTLVLLRDLGGPGSEVVMDWWSLVDGPDVLSTVHRMAPLMLHLLGEPLTLGIHPEEVPGFCARAGWRAAEVVDAAELERRYAKESRRVLPEMYVTRLERGPSVRGPRAPGDAERAAVSPLRQR
;
A
#
# COMPACT_ATOMS: atom_id res chain seq x y z
N MET A 1 10.66 11.70 -8.44
CA MET A 1 11.68 12.78 -8.57
C MET A 1 11.45 13.98 -7.64
N LEU A 2 10.34 14.11 -6.91
CA LEU A 2 10.08 15.24 -5.99
C LEU A 2 10.44 15.02 -4.51
N GLY A 3 10.73 13.78 -4.09
CA GLY A 3 11.34 13.55 -2.77
C GLY A 3 12.62 14.38 -2.55
N ARG A 4 13.36 14.75 -3.61
CA ARG A 4 14.57 15.58 -3.49
C ARG A 4 14.31 17.05 -3.14
N ALA A 5 13.19 17.65 -3.55
CA ALA A 5 12.94 19.07 -3.28
C ALA A 5 12.37 19.27 -1.87
N ALA A 6 11.44 18.42 -1.46
CA ALA A 6 10.93 18.39 -0.09
C ALA A 6 12.03 17.97 0.92
N LEU A 7 12.85 16.96 0.59
CA LEU A 7 14.02 16.64 1.42
C LEU A 7 15.05 17.78 1.42
N ALA A 8 15.33 18.46 0.31
CA ALA A 8 16.30 19.56 0.31
C ALA A 8 15.88 20.73 1.21
N VAL A 9 14.58 21.01 1.30
CA VAL A 9 14.02 22.04 2.20
C VAL A 9 14.02 21.56 3.66
N LEU A 10 13.83 20.27 3.93
CA LEU A 10 13.92 19.71 5.28
C LEU A 10 15.39 19.58 5.76
N GLU A 11 16.30 19.16 4.88
CA GLU A 11 17.74 19.01 5.13
C GLU A 11 18.44 20.35 5.33
N SER A 12 17.99 21.42 4.66
CA SER A 12 18.63 22.75 4.79
C SER A 12 18.33 23.47 6.09
N THR A 13 17.35 23.02 6.89
CA THR A 13 16.71 23.91 7.87
C THR A 13 16.53 23.34 9.27
N GLY A 14 16.92 22.09 9.55
CA GLY A 14 16.94 21.51 10.91
C GLY A 14 15.64 21.76 11.70
N ARG A 15 15.72 22.27 12.94
CA ARG A 15 14.56 22.64 13.78
C ARG A 15 13.63 23.70 13.18
N LEU A 16 14.09 24.49 12.21
CA LEU A 16 13.22 25.39 11.45
C LEU A 16 12.37 24.61 10.44
N GLY A 17 12.89 23.54 9.84
CA GLY A 17 12.14 22.65 8.95
C GLY A 17 10.95 22.01 9.66
N GLU A 18 11.14 21.46 10.85
CA GLU A 18 10.07 20.90 11.70
C GLU A 18 8.98 21.94 12.04
N ARG A 19 9.38 23.18 12.34
CA ARG A 19 8.46 24.28 12.63
C ARG A 19 7.71 24.79 11.40
N THR A 20 8.33 24.70 10.22
CA THR A 20 7.77 25.16 8.95
C THR A 20 6.82 24.10 8.37
N GLU A 21 7.15 22.82 8.49
CA GLU A 21 6.26 21.69 8.17
C GLU A 21 5.01 21.71 9.07
N ALA A 22 5.18 21.90 10.38
CA ALA A 22 4.07 22.03 11.32
C ALA A 22 3.16 23.24 11.04
N ALA A 23 3.70 24.30 10.43
CA ALA A 23 2.95 25.49 10.05
C ALA A 23 2.26 25.37 8.68
N LEU A 24 2.86 24.63 7.74
CA LEU A 24 2.35 24.47 6.36
C LEU A 24 1.38 23.30 6.20
N SER A 25 1.55 22.22 6.98
CA SER A 25 0.68 21.03 6.95
C SER A 25 0.45 20.48 8.37
N PRO A 26 -0.31 21.19 9.22
CA PRO A 26 -0.60 20.75 10.58
C PRO A 26 -1.17 19.33 10.61
N GLY A 27 -0.49 18.41 11.26
CA GLY A 27 -0.93 17.02 11.42
C GLY A 27 -0.41 16.02 10.38
N LEU A 28 0.33 16.46 9.36
CA LEU A 28 0.97 15.55 8.40
C LEU A 28 1.97 14.61 9.08
N THR A 29 2.87 15.13 9.91
CA THR A 29 3.82 14.29 10.66
C THR A 29 3.11 13.31 11.58
N GLY A 30 2.03 13.74 12.25
CA GLY A 30 1.19 12.88 13.09
C GLY A 30 0.55 11.76 12.29
N PHE A 31 0.01 12.08 11.11
CA PHE A 31 -0.51 11.11 10.17
C PHE A 31 0.55 10.11 9.71
N VAL A 32 1.72 10.58 9.27
CA VAL A 32 2.79 9.70 8.80
C VAL A 32 3.18 8.70 9.89
N LEU A 33 3.37 9.14 11.13
CA LEU A 33 3.72 8.25 12.24
C LEU A 33 2.59 7.26 12.57
N ALA A 34 1.34 7.73 12.65
CA ALA A 34 0.19 6.87 12.95
C ALA A 34 -0.08 5.86 11.83
N ARG A 35 0.04 6.27 10.57
CA ARG A 35 -0.07 5.42 9.38
C ARG A 35 0.97 4.31 9.40
N HIS A 36 2.25 4.65 9.64
CA HIS A 36 3.31 3.64 9.74
C HIS A 36 2.97 2.61 10.81
N ARG A 37 2.55 3.07 11.99
CA ARG A 37 2.23 2.18 13.11
C ARG A 37 1.03 1.29 12.84
N PHE A 38 -0.05 1.83 12.27
CA PHE A 38 -1.22 1.05 11.88
C PHE A 38 -0.84 -0.05 10.88
N MET A 39 -0.09 0.30 9.84
CA MET A 39 0.34 -0.65 8.82
C MET A 39 1.32 -1.70 9.38
N ASP A 40 2.19 -1.32 10.32
CA ASP A 40 3.08 -2.26 11.03
C ASP A 40 2.28 -3.25 11.88
N ASP A 41 1.29 -2.78 12.66
CA ASP A 41 0.41 -3.63 13.46
C ASP A 41 -0.38 -4.61 12.56
N ALA A 42 -0.92 -4.12 11.44
CA ALA A 42 -1.63 -4.95 10.46
C ALA A 42 -0.72 -6.01 9.82
N LEU A 43 0.52 -5.64 9.46
CA LEU A 43 1.52 -6.57 8.95
C LEU A 43 1.83 -7.67 9.98
N LEU A 44 2.13 -7.29 11.22
CA LEU A 44 2.44 -8.24 12.29
C LEU A 44 1.27 -9.20 12.56
N ALA A 45 0.04 -8.69 12.56
CA ALA A 45 -1.15 -9.53 12.69
C ALA A 45 -1.31 -10.52 11.53
N ALA A 46 -1.06 -10.08 10.29
CA ALA A 46 -1.13 -10.95 9.12
C ALA A 46 -0.04 -12.03 9.12
N LEU A 47 1.17 -11.70 9.58
CA LEU A 47 2.25 -12.66 9.78
C LEU A 47 1.86 -13.72 10.81
N GLN A 48 1.29 -13.31 11.95
CA GLN A 48 0.77 -14.23 12.97
C GLN A 48 -0.37 -15.10 12.43
N ALA A 49 -1.17 -14.57 11.52
CA ALA A 49 -2.24 -15.32 10.85
C ALA A 49 -1.72 -16.26 9.74
N GLY A 50 -0.41 -16.29 9.45
CA GLY A 50 0.19 -17.19 8.47
C GLY A 50 0.30 -16.61 7.07
N ALA A 51 0.51 -15.29 6.93
CA ALA A 51 0.93 -14.71 5.66
C ALA A 51 2.25 -15.36 5.20
N GLU A 52 2.29 -15.74 3.93
CA GLU A 52 3.39 -16.51 3.33
C GLU A 52 4.33 -15.64 2.49
N GLN A 53 3.91 -14.42 2.15
CA GLN A 53 4.72 -13.43 1.44
C GLN A 53 4.19 -12.01 1.69
N VAL A 54 5.10 -11.04 1.63
CA VAL A 54 4.79 -9.62 1.82
C VAL A 54 5.18 -8.84 0.58
N ILE A 55 4.33 -7.90 0.15
CA ILE A 55 4.62 -6.98 -0.95
C ILE A 55 4.56 -5.56 -0.40
N LEU A 56 5.64 -4.80 -0.56
CA LEU A 56 5.71 -3.37 -0.27
C LEU A 56 5.61 -2.62 -1.61
N LEU A 57 4.42 -2.10 -1.93
CA LEU A 57 4.13 -1.47 -3.21
C LEU A 57 4.42 0.03 -3.15
N GLY A 58 5.41 0.49 -3.92
CA GLY A 58 5.99 1.83 -3.79
C GLY A 58 6.93 1.91 -2.58
N ALA A 59 7.82 0.94 -2.45
CA ALA A 59 8.61 0.73 -1.24
C ALA A 59 9.48 1.95 -0.83
N GLY A 60 9.87 2.83 -1.75
CA GLY A 60 10.55 4.08 -1.43
C GLY A 60 11.76 3.88 -0.52
N TYR A 61 11.70 4.51 0.66
CA TYR A 61 12.65 4.35 1.76
C TYR A 61 12.03 3.61 2.96
N ASP A 62 11.01 2.78 2.73
CA ASP A 62 10.42 1.94 3.75
C ASP A 62 11.49 1.05 4.39
N THR A 63 11.62 1.10 5.71
CA THR A 63 12.59 0.34 6.49
C THR A 63 11.97 -0.81 7.28
N ARG A 64 10.74 -1.24 6.99
CA ARG A 64 10.05 -2.36 7.68
C ARG A 64 10.89 -3.62 7.71
N VAL A 65 11.57 -3.95 6.62
CA VAL A 65 12.44 -5.13 6.55
C VAL A 65 13.61 -5.05 7.54
N TRP A 66 14.10 -3.85 7.85
CA TRP A 66 15.12 -3.62 8.87
C TRP A 66 14.53 -3.62 10.28
N ARG A 67 13.46 -2.85 10.49
CA ARG A 67 12.84 -2.66 11.81
C ARG A 67 12.09 -3.88 12.33
N LEU A 68 11.54 -4.69 11.43
CA LEU A 68 10.71 -5.88 11.73
C LEU A 68 11.38 -7.17 11.28
N HIS A 69 12.72 -7.17 11.13
CA HIS A 69 13.46 -8.29 10.56
C HIS A 69 13.27 -9.62 11.29
N GLU A 70 13.06 -9.61 12.61
CA GLU A 70 12.80 -10.83 13.37
C GLU A 70 11.48 -11.48 12.95
N ALA A 71 10.43 -10.67 12.78
CA ALA A 71 9.11 -11.13 12.34
C ALA A 71 9.11 -11.55 10.85
N LEU A 72 9.98 -10.95 10.04
CA LEU A 72 10.08 -11.18 8.59
C LEU A 72 11.15 -12.20 8.19
N ARG A 73 11.85 -12.82 9.14
CA ARG A 73 13.05 -13.64 8.90
C ARG A 73 12.87 -14.69 7.81
N ASP A 74 11.74 -15.40 7.83
CA ASP A 74 11.46 -16.53 6.94
C ASP A 74 10.36 -16.21 5.90
N ILE A 75 10.04 -14.92 5.74
CA ILE A 75 8.97 -14.46 4.87
C ILE A 75 9.57 -13.69 3.70
N PRO A 76 9.34 -14.11 2.44
CA PRO A 76 9.81 -13.35 1.29
C PRO A 76 9.09 -11.99 1.25
N VAL A 77 9.89 -10.92 1.28
CA VAL A 77 9.42 -9.53 1.17
C VAL A 77 9.83 -8.96 -0.18
N PHE A 78 8.84 -8.59 -0.99
CA PHE A 78 9.04 -7.99 -2.31
C PHE A 78 8.91 -6.47 -2.20
N GLU A 79 10.01 -5.76 -2.42
CA GLU A 79 10.01 -4.30 -2.49
C GLU A 79 9.85 -3.84 -3.93
N VAL A 80 8.66 -3.34 -4.28
CA VAL A 80 8.33 -2.87 -5.63
C VAL A 80 8.51 -1.36 -5.69
N ASP A 81 9.45 -0.89 -6.52
CA ASP A 81 9.63 0.54 -6.75
C ASP A 81 10.43 0.82 -8.03
N HIS A 82 10.50 2.10 -8.41
CA HIS A 82 11.30 2.59 -9.52
C HIS A 82 12.78 2.19 -9.38
N PRO A 83 13.43 1.73 -10.46
CA PRO A 83 14.82 1.23 -10.42
C PRO A 83 15.80 2.18 -9.74
N ALA A 84 15.69 3.49 -10.02
CA ALA A 84 16.56 4.51 -9.44
C ALA A 84 16.41 4.64 -7.91
N THR A 85 15.19 4.53 -7.38
CA THR A 85 14.94 4.62 -5.92
C THR A 85 15.49 3.38 -5.22
N GLY A 86 15.17 2.19 -5.73
CA GLY A 86 15.67 0.94 -5.17
C GLY A 86 17.19 0.80 -5.22
N ALA A 87 17.85 1.32 -6.26
CA ALA A 87 19.31 1.37 -6.35
C ALA A 87 19.91 2.31 -5.29
N ARG A 88 19.34 3.51 -5.11
CA ARG A 88 19.80 4.46 -4.10
C ARG A 88 19.60 3.93 -2.68
N LYS A 89 18.45 3.34 -2.36
CA LYS A 89 18.20 2.73 -1.05
C LYS A 89 19.21 1.62 -0.74
N ALA A 90 19.49 0.75 -1.71
CA ALA A 90 20.49 -0.31 -1.54
C ALA A 90 21.91 0.24 -1.31
N ALA A 91 22.29 1.30 -2.03
CA ALA A 91 23.59 1.96 -1.82
C ALA A 91 23.70 2.58 -0.42
N LEU A 92 22.64 3.23 0.07
CA LEU A 92 22.61 3.79 1.43
C LEU A 92 22.67 2.68 2.49
N ALA A 93 21.94 1.59 2.29
CA ALA A 93 21.97 0.45 3.20
C ALA A 93 23.34 -0.22 3.25
N ALA A 94 24.04 -0.31 2.12
CA ALA A 94 25.40 -0.87 2.05
C ALA A 94 26.47 0.06 2.68
N ALA A 95 26.23 1.38 2.69
CA ALA A 95 27.11 2.36 3.30
C ALA A 95 26.87 2.52 4.82
N GLY A 96 25.72 2.06 5.33
CA GLY A 96 25.38 2.12 6.74
C GLY A 96 26.16 1.11 7.58
N SER A 97 26.35 1.43 8.86
CA SER A 97 27.09 0.61 9.82
C SER A 97 26.27 -0.56 10.39
N ASP A 98 24.95 -0.53 10.23
CA ASP A 98 24.08 -1.57 10.77
C ASP A 98 24.10 -2.81 9.87
N PRO A 99 24.45 -4.00 10.40
CA PRO A 99 24.44 -5.21 9.62
C PRO A 99 23.05 -5.42 9.03
N LEU A 100 23.00 -5.66 7.71
CA LEU A 100 21.76 -6.00 7.03
C LEU A 100 21.10 -7.16 7.77
N PRO A 101 19.77 -7.13 7.98
CA PRO A 101 19.11 -8.24 8.59
C PRO A 101 19.29 -9.51 7.75
N THR A 102 19.28 -10.67 8.40
CA THR A 102 19.37 -11.98 7.71
C THR A 102 18.30 -12.19 6.64
N ALA A 103 17.15 -11.49 6.75
CA ALA A 103 16.17 -11.38 5.68
C ALA A 103 16.56 -10.23 4.73
N HIS A 104 16.96 -10.57 3.51
CA HIS A 104 17.20 -9.59 2.46
C HIS A 104 15.91 -9.37 1.65
N PRO A 105 15.46 -8.11 1.48
CA PRO A 105 14.30 -7.84 0.63
C PRO A 105 14.60 -8.18 -0.83
N ILE A 106 13.63 -8.80 -1.49
CA ILE A 106 13.66 -9.07 -2.92
C ILE A 106 13.23 -7.79 -3.63
N ARG A 107 14.19 -7.09 -4.22
CA ARG A 107 13.91 -5.85 -4.95
C ARG A 107 13.28 -6.16 -6.30
N VAL A 108 12.12 -5.57 -6.55
CA VAL A 108 11.37 -5.69 -7.79
C VAL A 108 11.40 -4.33 -8.49
N ALA A 109 12.34 -4.17 -9.42
CA ALA A 109 12.48 -2.96 -10.21
C ALA A 109 11.27 -2.82 -11.17
N MET A 110 10.51 -1.73 -11.01
CA MET A 110 9.28 -1.51 -11.76
C MET A 110 9.09 -0.03 -12.12
N ASP A 111 8.86 0.25 -13.39
CA ASP A 111 8.27 1.53 -13.83
C ASP A 111 6.75 1.35 -14.01
N PHE A 112 5.96 1.96 -13.12
CA PHE A 112 4.49 1.89 -13.15
C PHE A 112 3.84 2.42 -14.44
N ARG A 113 4.59 3.12 -15.29
CA ARG A 113 4.09 3.63 -16.58
C ARG A 113 4.18 2.61 -17.70
N THR A 114 5.10 1.66 -17.62
CA THR A 114 5.43 0.75 -18.73
C THR A 114 5.40 -0.71 -18.36
N ASP A 115 5.63 -1.03 -17.09
CA ASP A 115 5.74 -2.40 -16.61
C ASP A 115 4.41 -2.94 -16.08
N ARG A 116 4.27 -4.26 -16.18
CA ARG A 116 3.16 -5.00 -15.56
C ARG A 116 3.57 -5.55 -14.19
N LEU A 117 2.84 -5.13 -13.15
CA LEU A 117 3.13 -5.49 -11.75
C LEU A 117 3.17 -7.01 -11.52
N ASP A 118 2.18 -7.74 -12.05
CA ASP A 118 2.06 -9.20 -11.90
C ASP A 118 3.28 -9.92 -12.48
N GLN A 119 3.71 -9.52 -13.68
CA GLN A 119 4.85 -10.13 -14.36
C GLN A 119 6.15 -9.87 -13.60
N ARG A 120 6.36 -8.64 -13.13
CA ARG A 120 7.56 -8.28 -12.35
C ARG A 120 7.64 -9.04 -11.03
N LEU A 121 6.52 -9.15 -10.31
CA LEU A 121 6.44 -9.91 -9.05
C LEU A 121 6.70 -11.40 -9.26
N LEU A 122 6.04 -12.02 -10.25
CA LEU A 122 6.23 -13.44 -10.56
C LEU A 122 7.67 -13.75 -11.00
N ALA A 123 8.27 -12.87 -11.83
CA ALA A 123 9.66 -13.02 -12.25
C ALA A 123 10.65 -12.90 -11.08
N ALA A 124 10.30 -12.13 -10.05
CA ALA A 124 11.08 -12.01 -8.82
C ALA A 124 10.87 -13.17 -7.84
N GLY A 125 9.94 -14.10 -8.13
CA GLY A 125 9.67 -15.28 -7.31
C GLY A 125 8.43 -15.18 -6.41
N ALA A 126 7.59 -14.14 -6.57
CA ALA A 126 6.30 -14.11 -5.88
C ALA A 126 5.44 -15.30 -6.30
N ARG A 127 4.76 -15.92 -5.34
CA ARG A 127 3.94 -17.12 -5.57
C ARG A 127 2.49 -16.73 -5.78
N ARG A 128 1.91 -17.15 -6.91
CA ARG A 128 0.47 -17.01 -7.13
C ARG A 128 -0.29 -17.95 -6.19
N GLY A 129 -1.37 -17.45 -5.58
CA GLY A 129 -2.21 -18.21 -4.67
C GLY A 129 -1.66 -18.35 -3.24
N ALA A 130 -0.50 -17.76 -2.92
CA ALA A 130 0.02 -17.69 -1.56
C ALA A 130 -0.75 -16.64 -0.74
N ARG A 131 -0.96 -16.89 0.55
CA ARG A 131 -1.56 -15.89 1.45
C ARG A 131 -0.64 -14.66 1.54
N THR A 132 -1.04 -13.58 0.88
CA THR A 132 -0.19 -12.42 0.63
C THR A 132 -0.66 -11.23 1.46
N PHE A 133 0.26 -10.58 2.15
CA PHE A 133 0.01 -9.28 2.77
C PHE A 133 0.65 -8.17 1.94
N VAL A 134 -0.13 -7.15 1.58
CA VAL A 134 0.37 -6.01 0.79
C VAL A 134 0.31 -4.74 1.61
N VAL A 135 1.42 -4.02 1.67
CA VAL A 135 1.45 -2.62 2.13
C VAL A 135 1.50 -1.73 0.90
N TRP A 136 0.50 -0.86 0.75
CA TRP A 136 0.43 0.12 -0.32
C TRP A 136 0.34 1.52 0.25
N GLU A 137 1.50 2.02 0.69
CA GLU A 137 1.63 3.23 1.51
C GLU A 137 2.09 4.43 0.70
N GLY A 138 1.38 5.56 0.80
CA GLY A 138 1.78 6.84 0.23
C GLY A 138 1.78 6.86 -1.30
N VAL A 139 0.97 6.01 -1.95
CA VAL A 139 0.96 5.87 -3.42
C VAL A 139 -0.43 6.08 -4.01
N SER A 140 -1.47 5.50 -3.42
CA SER A 140 -2.78 5.38 -4.08
C SER A 140 -3.40 6.73 -4.46
N MET A 141 -3.15 7.77 -3.66
CA MET A 141 -3.66 9.13 -3.89
C MET A 141 -3.09 9.81 -5.16
N TYR A 142 -1.97 9.30 -5.69
CA TYR A 142 -1.34 9.83 -6.90
C TYR A 142 -1.75 9.07 -8.17
N LEU A 143 -2.62 8.06 -8.05
CA LEU A 143 -3.06 7.23 -9.16
C LEU A 143 -4.48 7.60 -9.59
N THR A 144 -4.86 7.20 -10.79
CA THR A 144 -6.26 7.34 -11.22
C THR A 144 -7.13 6.30 -10.49
N ARG A 145 -8.43 6.59 -10.35
CA ARG A 145 -9.39 5.64 -9.78
C ARG A 145 -9.37 4.28 -10.50
N ALA A 146 -9.20 4.28 -11.83
CA ALA A 146 -9.06 3.06 -12.62
C ALA A 146 -7.77 2.30 -12.29
N ALA A 147 -6.62 3.00 -12.22
CA ALA A 147 -5.35 2.37 -11.87
C ALA A 147 -5.37 1.77 -10.45
N VAL A 148 -6.04 2.41 -9.49
CA VAL A 148 -6.22 1.84 -8.14
C VAL A 148 -7.07 0.58 -8.17
N HIS A 149 -8.21 0.63 -8.86
CA HIS A 149 -9.08 -0.52 -9.02
C HIS A 149 -8.35 -1.70 -9.69
N ASP A 150 -7.65 -1.46 -10.80
CA ASP A 150 -6.98 -2.52 -11.57
C ASP A 150 -5.81 -3.14 -10.80
N THR A 151 -5.08 -2.32 -10.03
CA THR A 151 -4.04 -2.84 -9.12
C THR A 151 -4.65 -3.73 -8.04
N LEU A 152 -5.77 -3.33 -7.42
CA LEU A 152 -6.47 -4.16 -6.45
C LEU A 152 -6.96 -5.48 -7.06
N VAL A 153 -7.49 -5.46 -8.29
CA VAL A 153 -7.86 -6.68 -9.03
C VAL A 153 -6.66 -7.60 -9.23
N LEU A 154 -5.54 -7.05 -9.69
CA LEU A 154 -4.30 -7.78 -9.92
C LEU A 154 -3.78 -8.42 -8.63
N LEU A 155 -3.74 -7.66 -7.52
CA LEU A 155 -3.31 -8.18 -6.22
C LEU A 155 -4.22 -9.30 -5.73
N ARG A 156 -5.53 -9.20 -5.96
CA ARG A 156 -6.50 -10.25 -5.61
C ARG A 156 -6.29 -11.53 -6.42
N ASP A 157 -5.94 -11.41 -7.70
CA ASP A 157 -5.67 -12.54 -8.59
C ASP A 157 -4.28 -13.16 -8.36
N LEU A 158 -3.33 -12.37 -7.87
CA LEU A 158 -2.02 -12.85 -7.45
C LEU A 158 -2.11 -13.59 -6.11
N GLY A 159 -2.79 -13.03 -5.12
CA GLY A 159 -2.88 -13.60 -3.77
C GLY A 159 -3.74 -14.86 -3.68
N GLY A 160 -3.60 -15.56 -2.55
CA GLY A 160 -4.40 -16.71 -2.12
C GLY A 160 -5.55 -16.36 -1.18
N PRO A 161 -6.35 -17.33 -0.72
CA PRO A 161 -7.29 -17.16 0.39
C PRO A 161 -6.58 -16.54 1.61
N GLY A 162 -7.28 -15.65 2.32
CA GLY A 162 -6.72 -14.94 3.49
C GLY A 162 -5.70 -13.84 3.16
N SER A 163 -5.50 -13.50 1.89
CA SER A 163 -4.67 -12.34 1.51
C SER A 163 -5.32 -11.04 1.95
N GLU A 164 -4.50 -10.05 2.25
CA GLU A 164 -4.89 -8.76 2.79
C GLU A 164 -4.09 -7.63 2.13
N VAL A 165 -4.69 -6.44 2.07
CA VAL A 165 -4.03 -5.21 1.62
C VAL A 165 -4.26 -4.15 2.68
N VAL A 166 -3.22 -3.43 3.09
CA VAL A 166 -3.35 -2.19 3.84
C VAL A 166 -2.91 -1.03 2.97
N MET A 167 -3.73 0.00 2.88
CA MET A 167 -3.46 1.18 2.05
C MET A 167 -3.94 2.46 2.71
N ASP A 168 -3.26 3.56 2.43
CA ASP A 168 -3.75 4.90 2.74
C ASP A 168 -4.31 5.57 1.48
N TRP A 169 -5.20 6.54 1.67
CA TRP A 169 -5.84 7.29 0.60
C TRP A 169 -6.33 8.65 1.09
N TRP A 170 -6.56 9.54 0.14
CA TRP A 170 -7.04 10.91 0.37
C TRP A 170 -8.56 10.97 0.23
N SER A 171 -9.24 11.52 1.24
CA SER A 171 -10.70 11.69 1.23
C SER A 171 -11.14 12.94 0.49
N LEU A 172 -12.26 12.85 -0.21
CA LEU A 172 -12.95 14.02 -0.75
C LEU A 172 -13.85 14.62 0.32
N VAL A 173 -13.71 15.93 0.54
CA VAL A 173 -14.50 16.69 1.51
C VAL A 173 -15.46 17.63 0.76
N ASP A 174 -16.75 17.31 0.83
CA ASP A 174 -17.84 18.11 0.24
C ASP A 174 -18.57 18.94 1.31
N GLY A 175 -17.84 19.75 2.07
CA GLY A 175 -18.44 20.73 2.98
C GLY A 175 -18.65 22.10 2.33
N PRO A 176 -19.73 22.84 2.65
CA PRO A 176 -19.95 24.18 2.12
C PRO A 176 -19.03 25.25 2.76
N ASP A 177 -18.27 24.89 3.79
CA ASP A 177 -17.43 25.80 4.54
C ASP A 177 -16.08 26.09 3.84
N VAL A 178 -15.41 27.14 4.33
CA VAL A 178 -14.15 27.63 3.77
C VAL A 178 -13.03 26.59 3.89
N LEU A 179 -12.99 25.82 4.98
CA LEU A 179 -11.97 24.80 5.20
C LEU A 179 -12.14 23.66 4.19
N SER A 180 -13.37 23.20 3.98
CA SER A 180 -13.70 22.22 2.93
C SER A 180 -13.39 22.72 1.52
N THR A 181 -13.56 24.02 1.24
CA THR A 181 -13.16 24.61 -0.05
C THR A 181 -11.64 24.62 -0.24
N VAL A 182 -10.88 24.95 0.81
CA VAL A 182 -9.42 24.86 0.81
C VAL A 182 -8.95 23.42 0.61
N HIS A 183 -9.61 22.44 1.26
CA HIS A 183 -9.29 21.02 1.12
C HIS A 183 -9.62 20.48 -0.29
N ARG A 184 -10.72 20.92 -0.91
CA ARG A 184 -11.00 20.63 -2.34
C ARG A 184 -9.94 21.21 -3.28
N MET A 185 -9.33 22.33 -2.91
CA MET A 185 -8.29 22.98 -3.70
C MET A 185 -6.87 22.45 -3.40
N ALA A 186 -6.68 21.65 -2.34
CA ALA A 186 -5.38 21.09 -1.97
C ALA A 186 -4.77 20.20 -3.08
N PRO A 187 -5.52 19.31 -3.77
CA PRO A 187 -5.05 18.61 -4.96
C PRO A 187 -4.54 19.53 -6.08
N LEU A 188 -5.21 20.66 -6.31
CA LEU A 188 -4.82 21.65 -7.33
C LEU A 188 -3.55 22.39 -6.93
N MET A 189 -3.40 22.75 -5.65
CA MET A 189 -2.19 23.38 -5.13
C MET A 189 -0.98 22.43 -5.16
N LEU A 190 -1.19 21.16 -4.80
CA LEU A 190 -0.15 20.12 -4.89
C LEU A 190 0.20 19.79 -6.36
N HIS A 191 -0.77 19.87 -7.28
CA HIS A 191 -0.51 19.79 -8.71
C HIS A 191 0.45 20.90 -9.20
N LEU A 192 0.28 22.14 -8.72
CA LEU A 192 1.20 23.25 -9.02
C LEU A 192 2.61 23.05 -8.44
N LEU A 193 2.74 22.25 -7.39
CA LEU A 193 4.02 21.80 -6.79
C LEU A 193 4.58 20.53 -7.46
N GLY A 194 3.90 19.99 -8.47
CA GLY A 194 4.31 18.81 -9.24
C GLY A 194 3.82 17.46 -8.69
N GLU A 195 2.92 17.45 -7.72
CA GLU A 195 2.36 16.26 -7.07
C GLU A 195 0.82 16.21 -7.20
N PRO A 196 0.26 15.93 -8.40
CA PRO A 196 -1.19 15.82 -8.55
C PRO A 196 -1.77 14.70 -7.67
N LEU A 197 -2.57 15.08 -6.68
CA LEU A 197 -3.51 14.15 -6.07
C LEU A 197 -4.58 13.84 -7.13
N THR A 198 -4.53 12.61 -7.65
CA THR A 198 -5.35 12.16 -8.79
C THR A 198 -6.52 11.29 -8.32
N LEU A 199 -6.43 10.73 -7.11
CA LEU A 199 -7.52 10.02 -6.47
C LEU A 199 -7.93 10.71 -5.17
N GLY A 200 -9.13 11.26 -5.19
CA GLY A 200 -9.94 11.46 -4.00
C GLY A 200 -11.16 10.54 -4.05
N ILE A 201 -11.57 10.01 -2.90
CA ILE A 201 -12.79 9.20 -2.77
C ILE A 201 -13.53 9.59 -1.49
N HIS A 202 -14.86 9.62 -1.53
CA HIS A 202 -15.64 9.80 -0.32
C HIS A 202 -15.55 8.54 0.55
N PRO A 203 -15.38 8.65 1.89
CA PRO A 203 -15.22 7.49 2.77
C PRO A 203 -16.34 6.44 2.63
N GLU A 204 -17.58 6.87 2.42
CA GLU A 204 -18.74 6.00 2.21
C GLU A 204 -18.68 5.19 0.91
N GLU A 205 -17.94 5.64 -0.10
CA GLU A 205 -17.77 4.92 -1.37
C GLU A 205 -16.71 3.82 -1.29
N VAL A 206 -15.77 3.91 -0.34
CA VAL A 206 -14.59 3.04 -0.28
C VAL A 206 -14.95 1.55 -0.16
N PRO A 207 -15.89 1.13 0.73
CA PRO A 207 -16.30 -0.27 0.79
C PRO A 207 -16.82 -0.80 -0.55
N GLY A 208 -17.66 -0.02 -1.24
CA GLY A 208 -18.21 -0.40 -2.55
C GLY A 208 -17.17 -0.40 -3.67
N PHE A 209 -16.23 0.54 -3.65
CA PHE A 209 -15.12 0.61 -4.58
C PHE A 209 -14.19 -0.61 -4.46
N CYS A 210 -13.78 -0.96 -3.23
CA CYS A 210 -12.97 -2.14 -2.96
C CYS A 210 -13.71 -3.45 -3.28
N ALA A 211 -15.02 -3.52 -2.99
CA ALA A 211 -15.84 -4.69 -3.29
C ALA A 211 -15.85 -5.03 -4.78
N ARG A 212 -15.92 -4.04 -5.67
CA ARG A 212 -15.84 -4.25 -7.13
C ARG A 212 -14.51 -4.84 -7.58
N ALA A 213 -13.42 -4.57 -6.87
CA ALA A 213 -12.12 -5.17 -7.12
C ALA A 213 -11.95 -6.58 -6.50
N GLY A 214 -12.91 -7.04 -5.70
CA GLY A 214 -12.90 -8.34 -5.03
C GLY A 214 -12.37 -8.30 -3.58
N TRP A 215 -12.42 -7.13 -2.94
CA TRP A 215 -11.95 -6.92 -1.57
C TRP A 215 -13.07 -6.47 -0.65
N ARG A 216 -13.08 -6.93 0.59
CA ARG A 216 -13.92 -6.36 1.65
C ARG A 216 -13.08 -5.37 2.45
N ALA A 217 -13.55 -4.13 2.59
CA ALA A 217 -13.00 -3.19 3.56
C ALA A 217 -13.31 -3.69 4.97
N ALA A 218 -12.34 -4.39 5.59
CA ALA A 218 -12.47 -4.91 6.94
C ALA A 218 -12.40 -3.78 7.97
N GLU A 219 -11.63 -2.74 7.65
CA GLU A 219 -11.48 -1.58 8.50
C GLU A 219 -11.22 -0.34 7.66
N VAL A 220 -11.96 0.74 7.91
CA VAL A 220 -11.73 2.07 7.32
C VAL A 220 -11.51 3.03 8.49
N VAL A 221 -10.30 3.56 8.60
CA VAL A 221 -9.82 4.30 9.77
C VAL A 221 -9.58 5.75 9.37
N ASP A 222 -10.27 6.66 10.04
CA ASP A 222 -10.11 8.10 9.88
C ASP A 222 -8.99 8.66 10.77
N ALA A 223 -8.69 9.94 10.61
CA ALA A 223 -7.72 10.65 11.41
C ALA A 223 -8.01 10.59 12.92
N ALA A 224 -9.28 10.71 13.32
CA ALA A 224 -9.67 10.73 14.72
C ALA A 224 -9.42 9.37 15.39
N GLU A 225 -9.67 8.26 14.69
CA GLU A 225 -9.35 6.92 15.17
C GLU A 225 -7.84 6.66 15.19
N LEU A 226 -7.09 7.13 14.18
CA LEU A 226 -5.62 7.07 14.20
C LEU A 226 -5.04 7.83 15.39
N GLU A 227 -5.59 9.02 15.71
CA GLU A 227 -5.22 9.78 16.90
C GLU A 227 -5.51 8.99 18.17
N ARG A 228 -6.73 8.47 18.32
CA ARG A 228 -7.13 7.68 19.50
C ARG A 228 -6.21 6.48 19.73
N ARG A 229 -5.78 5.80 18.66
CA ARG A 229 -4.93 4.60 18.77
C ARG A 229 -3.45 4.91 18.98
N TYR A 230 -2.93 5.94 18.32
CA TYR A 230 -1.48 6.10 18.15
C TYR A 230 -0.93 7.48 18.52
N ALA A 231 -1.76 8.53 18.58
CA ALA A 231 -1.28 9.86 18.94
C ALA A 231 -1.22 10.04 20.46
N LYS A 232 -0.07 9.71 21.04
CA LYS A 232 0.29 10.18 22.39
C LYS A 232 0.60 11.70 22.32
N GLU A 233 0.30 12.44 23.39
CA GLU A 233 0.68 13.86 23.57
C GLU A 233 0.01 14.88 22.62
N SER A 234 -1.26 14.64 22.21
CA SER A 234 -2.06 15.62 21.45
C SER A 234 -1.53 15.96 20.05
N ARG A 235 -0.72 15.07 19.44
CA ARG A 235 -0.32 15.23 18.04
C ARG A 235 -1.54 15.03 17.14
N ARG A 236 -1.91 16.08 16.40
CA ARG A 236 -2.99 15.98 15.43
C ARG A 236 -2.59 15.12 14.24
N VAL A 237 -3.56 14.42 13.67
CA VAL A 237 -3.47 13.68 12.41
C VAL A 237 -4.24 14.47 11.35
N LEU A 238 -3.72 14.46 10.12
CA LEU A 238 -4.31 15.16 8.99
C LEU A 238 -5.74 14.62 8.70
N PRO A 239 -6.82 15.42 8.84
CA PRO A 239 -8.20 14.93 8.79
C PRO A 239 -8.60 14.29 7.46
N GLU A 240 -7.96 14.68 6.36
CA GLU A 240 -8.29 14.24 5.01
C GLU A 240 -7.75 12.84 4.72
N MET A 241 -6.85 12.33 5.56
CA MET A 241 -6.16 11.07 5.32
C MET A 241 -6.83 9.91 6.05
N TYR A 242 -6.97 8.82 5.32
CA TYR A 242 -7.54 7.57 5.82
C TYR A 242 -6.55 6.43 5.61
N VAL A 243 -6.67 5.42 6.46
CA VAL A 243 -6.01 4.13 6.27
C VAL A 243 -7.07 3.04 6.24
N THR A 244 -6.92 2.05 5.38
CA THR A 244 -7.91 1.00 5.19
C THR A 244 -7.23 -0.35 5.11
N ARG A 245 -7.76 -1.31 5.89
CA ARG A 245 -7.39 -2.73 5.83
C ARG A 245 -8.45 -3.46 5.00
N LEU A 246 -8.00 -4.10 3.95
CA LEU A 246 -8.79 -4.89 3.02
C LEU A 246 -8.50 -6.38 3.26
N GLU A 247 -9.55 -7.16 3.40
CA GLU A 247 -9.48 -8.61 3.42
C GLU A 247 -10.06 -9.13 2.10
N ARG A 248 -9.49 -10.21 1.57
CA ARG A 248 -10.00 -10.80 0.32
C ARG A 248 -11.49 -11.11 0.46
N GLY A 249 -12.29 -10.60 -0.48
CA GLY A 249 -13.72 -10.85 -0.53
C GLY A 249 -14.03 -12.33 -0.82
N PRO A 250 -15.27 -12.78 -0.57
CA PRO A 250 -15.68 -14.14 -0.93
C PRO A 250 -15.41 -14.39 -2.42
N SER A 251 -14.87 -15.57 -2.76
CA SER A 251 -14.62 -15.92 -4.15
C SER A 251 -15.94 -15.90 -4.91
N VAL A 252 -16.18 -14.89 -5.74
CA VAL A 252 -17.20 -15.00 -6.78
C VAL A 252 -16.64 -16.03 -7.76
N ARG A 253 -17.15 -17.26 -7.73
CA ARG A 253 -16.87 -18.21 -8.82
C ARG A 253 -17.36 -17.54 -10.09
N GLY A 254 -16.44 -17.07 -10.93
CA GLY A 254 -16.78 -16.77 -12.32
C GLY A 254 -17.39 -18.02 -12.97
N PRO A 255 -18.22 -17.86 -14.02
CA PRO A 255 -18.76 -19.01 -14.72
C PRO A 255 -17.60 -19.93 -15.12
N ARG A 256 -17.67 -21.21 -14.72
CA ARG A 256 -16.75 -22.24 -15.20
C ARG A 256 -16.71 -22.14 -16.72
N ALA A 257 -15.51 -22.05 -17.29
CA ALA A 257 -15.36 -22.24 -18.73
C ALA A 257 -16.03 -23.56 -19.12
N PRO A 258 -16.89 -23.58 -20.16
CA PRO A 258 -17.47 -24.83 -20.63
C PRO A 258 -16.35 -25.65 -21.28
N GLY A 259 -15.85 -26.67 -20.57
CA GLY A 259 -14.76 -27.49 -21.08
C GLY A 259 -14.46 -28.77 -20.30
N ASP A 260 -14.78 -28.85 -19.00
CA ASP A 260 -14.32 -29.98 -18.18
C ASP A 260 -15.40 -31.01 -17.83
N ALA A 261 -16.60 -30.91 -18.43
CA ALA A 261 -17.68 -31.89 -18.21
C ALA A 261 -17.62 -33.12 -19.14
N GLU A 262 -16.73 -33.15 -20.14
CA GLU A 262 -16.74 -34.19 -21.19
C GLU A 262 -15.53 -35.14 -21.17
N ARG A 263 -14.89 -35.32 -20.01
CA ARG A 263 -13.84 -36.35 -19.81
C ARG A 263 -14.13 -37.34 -18.69
N ALA A 264 -15.40 -37.53 -18.35
CA ALA A 264 -15.84 -38.54 -17.40
C ALA A 264 -16.95 -39.43 -18.00
N ALA A 265 -16.74 -39.93 -19.21
CA ALA A 265 -17.63 -40.94 -19.82
C ALA A 265 -16.90 -41.81 -20.85
N VAL A 266 -15.81 -42.48 -20.46
CA VAL A 266 -15.37 -43.71 -21.14
C VAL A 266 -14.88 -44.69 -20.09
N SER A 267 -15.77 -45.57 -19.65
CA SER A 267 -15.43 -46.79 -18.91
C SER A 267 -15.41 -47.96 -19.90
N PRO A 268 -14.38 -48.83 -19.91
CA PRO A 268 -14.28 -49.90 -20.88
C PRO A 268 -15.21 -51.07 -20.52
N LEU A 269 -16.16 -51.39 -21.40
CA LEU A 269 -16.94 -52.62 -21.33
C LEU A 269 -16.03 -53.83 -21.56
N ARG A 270 -16.17 -54.79 -20.65
CA ARG A 270 -15.43 -56.04 -20.55
C ARG A 270 -15.73 -56.98 -21.72
N GLN A 271 -14.69 -57.72 -22.12
CA GLN A 271 -14.77 -58.94 -22.89
C GLN A 271 -15.71 -59.98 -22.22
N ARG A 272 -16.62 -60.54 -23.02
CA ARG A 272 -16.96 -61.98 -23.08
C ARG A 272 -17.74 -62.25 -24.36
#